data_AF-A0A0M4MAW9-F1
#
_entry.id   AF-A0A0M4MAW9-F1
#
_cell.length_a   1.000
_cell.length_b   1.000
_cell.length_c   1.000
_cell.angle_alpha   90.00
_cell.angle_beta   90.00
_cell.angle_gamma   90.00
#
_symmetry.space_group_name_H-M   'P 1'
#
loop_
_entity.id
_entity.type
_entity.pdbx_description
1 polymer ?
#
loop_
_entity_poly.entity_id
_entity_poly.type
_entity_poly.pdbx_seq_one_letter_code
_entity_poly.pdbx_strand_id
1 'polypeptide(L)'
;LVRVARKLDRYSEYGAAVLFLLMCTFALIAHWLACIWFAIGNVEQNRSIGWLHALGVDLGKPHNSSIRGSGPSIKDKYVTALYFTFSSLTSVGFGNVSPNTNSEKIFSICVMLIGSLMYASIFGNVSAIIQRLYSGTARYHTQMLRVREFIRFHQIPNPLRQRLEEYFQHAWSYTNGIDMNAVLKGFPECLQADICLHLNRTLLQNCKAFKGSSKGCLRALAMKFKTTHAPPGDTLVHAGDVLTALYFIS
;
A
#
# COMPACT_ATOMS: atom_id res chain seq x y z
N LEU A 1 -16.09 6.11 -16.71
CA LEU A 1 -15.36 6.92 -15.71
C LEU A 1 -16.21 7.30 -14.49
N VAL A 2 -17.33 8.05 -14.63
CA VAL A 2 -18.15 8.54 -13.49
C VAL A 2 -18.73 7.43 -12.58
N ARG A 3 -19.06 6.26 -13.12
CA ARG A 3 -19.53 5.10 -12.31
C ARG A 3 -18.40 4.40 -11.54
N VAL A 4 -17.16 4.51 -12.01
CA VAL A 4 -15.96 3.95 -11.34
C VAL A 4 -15.54 4.87 -10.19
N ALA A 5 -15.60 6.18 -10.40
CA ALA A 5 -15.34 7.18 -9.34
C ALA A 5 -16.25 6.99 -8.11
N ARG A 6 -17.53 6.65 -8.31
CA ARG A 6 -18.49 6.38 -7.22
C ARG A 6 -18.21 5.09 -6.42
N LYS A 7 -17.35 4.20 -6.93
CA LYS A 7 -16.95 2.97 -6.24
C LYS A 7 -15.50 3.03 -5.75
N LEU A 8 -14.84 4.18 -5.90
CA LEU A 8 -13.42 4.34 -5.58
C LEU A 8 -13.14 4.10 -4.09
N ASP A 9 -14.02 4.54 -3.19
CA ASP A 9 -13.85 4.34 -1.74
C ASP A 9 -13.74 2.85 -1.37
N ARG A 10 -14.59 2.00 -1.98
CA ARG A 10 -14.55 0.54 -1.76
C ARG A 10 -13.29 -0.11 -2.33
N TYR A 11 -12.69 0.43 -3.38
CA TYR A 11 -11.42 -0.06 -3.93
C TYR A 11 -10.19 0.50 -3.20
N SER A 12 -10.32 1.68 -2.58
CA SER A 12 -9.24 2.36 -1.86
C SER A 12 -8.78 1.61 -0.60
N GLU A 13 -9.64 0.75 -0.04
CA GLU A 13 -9.28 -0.12 1.08
C GLU A 13 -8.14 -1.09 0.73
N TYR A 14 -8.07 -1.52 -0.53
CA TYR A 14 -7.09 -2.47 -1.05
C TYR A 14 -6.02 -1.75 -1.89
N GLY A 15 -4.83 -1.54 -1.33
CA GLY A 15 -3.72 -0.88 -2.02
C GLY A 15 -3.41 -1.46 -3.41
N ALA A 16 -3.49 -2.78 -3.57
CA ALA A 16 -3.31 -3.45 -4.86
C ALA A 16 -4.37 -3.07 -5.92
N ALA A 17 -5.63 -2.84 -5.50
CA ALA A 17 -6.69 -2.42 -6.40
C ALA A 17 -6.47 -0.97 -6.89
N VAL A 18 -6.00 -0.08 -6.00
CA VAL A 18 -5.61 1.29 -6.36
C VAL A 18 -4.49 1.28 -7.40
N LEU A 19 -3.45 0.46 -7.20
CA LEU A 19 -2.35 0.34 -8.15
C LEU A 19 -2.82 -0.16 -9.52
N PHE A 20 -3.66 -1.20 -9.54
CA PHE A 20 -4.22 -1.72 -10.79
C PHE A 20 -5.05 -0.66 -11.53
N LEU A 21 -5.91 0.06 -10.81
CA LEU A 21 -6.69 1.16 -11.39
C LEU A 21 -5.80 2.26 -11.97
N LEU A 22 -4.74 2.66 -11.24
CA LEU A 22 -3.78 3.65 -11.73
C LEU A 22 -3.08 3.18 -13.01
N MET A 23 -2.63 1.93 -13.07
CA MET A 23 -2.03 1.34 -14.28
C MET A 23 -2.99 1.35 -15.47
N CYS A 24 -4.26 0.97 -15.26
CA CYS A 24 -5.27 1.03 -16.30
C CYS A 24 -5.53 2.46 -16.78
N THR A 25 -5.60 3.43 -15.86
CA THR A 25 -5.77 4.84 -16.24
C THR A 25 -4.57 5.39 -17.01
N PHE A 26 -3.35 4.98 -16.64
CA PHE A 26 -2.13 5.32 -17.37
C PHE A 26 -2.15 4.81 -18.80
N ALA A 27 -2.49 3.54 -19.00
CA ALA A 27 -2.59 2.94 -20.33
C ALA A 27 -3.69 3.62 -21.18
N LEU A 28 -4.83 3.97 -20.58
CA LEU A 28 -5.93 4.65 -21.28
C LEU A 28 -5.54 6.07 -21.72
N ILE A 29 -4.87 6.83 -20.86
CA ILE A 29 -4.39 8.17 -21.19
C ILE A 29 -3.32 8.10 -22.28
N ALA A 30 -2.38 7.16 -22.18
CA ALA A 30 -1.39 6.93 -23.24
C ALA A 30 -2.05 6.60 -24.58
N HIS A 31 -3.09 5.74 -24.59
CA HIS A 31 -3.87 5.45 -25.80
C HIS A 31 -4.54 6.71 -26.39
N TRP A 32 -5.18 7.54 -25.57
CA TRP A 32 -5.81 8.77 -26.04
C TRP A 32 -4.81 9.76 -26.61
N LEU A 33 -3.67 9.95 -25.92
CA LEU A 33 -2.58 10.79 -26.41
C LEU A 33 -1.99 10.24 -27.70
N ALA A 34 -1.89 8.91 -27.85
CA ALA A 34 -1.42 8.27 -29.09
C ALA A 34 -2.36 8.55 -30.26
N CYS A 35 -3.67 8.49 -30.02
CA CYS A 35 -4.68 8.84 -31.02
C CYS A 35 -4.59 10.32 -31.42
N ILE A 36 -4.35 11.24 -30.47
CA ILE A 36 -4.16 12.66 -30.75
C ILE A 36 -2.86 12.89 -31.53
N TRP A 37 -1.75 12.24 -31.15
CA TRP A 37 -0.49 12.27 -31.88
C TRP A 37 -0.63 11.79 -33.32
N PHE A 38 -1.40 10.71 -33.51
CA PHE A 38 -1.75 10.21 -34.83
C PHE A 38 -2.56 11.22 -35.64
N ALA A 39 -3.56 11.85 -35.03
CA ALA A 39 -4.37 12.87 -35.68
C ALA A 39 -3.53 14.08 -36.14
N ILE A 40 -2.58 14.55 -35.31
CA ILE A 40 -1.65 15.63 -35.67
C ILE A 40 -0.82 15.25 -36.89
N GLY A 41 -0.24 14.03 -36.90
CA GLY A 41 0.55 13.54 -38.03
C GLY A 41 -0.26 13.41 -39.32
N ASN A 42 -1.53 13.05 -39.22
CA ASN A 42 -2.44 12.92 -40.38
C ASN A 42 -2.84 14.30 -40.95
N VAL A 43 -3.06 15.30 -40.08
CA VAL A 43 -3.34 16.68 -40.53
C VAL A 43 -2.11 17.31 -41.17
N GLU A 44 -0.91 17.03 -40.66
CA GLU A 44 0.35 17.55 -41.19
C GLU A 44 0.98 16.66 -42.28
N GLN A 45 0.26 15.65 -42.79
CA GLN A 45 0.77 14.64 -43.73
C GLN A 45 1.33 15.22 -45.04
N ASN A 46 0.85 16.40 -45.45
CA ASN A 46 1.35 17.10 -46.65
C ASN A 46 2.72 17.78 -46.44
N ARG A 47 3.25 17.81 -45.21
CA ARG A 47 4.57 18.35 -44.90
C ARG A 47 5.61 17.23 -44.95
N SER A 48 6.70 17.44 -45.67
CA SER A 48 7.83 16.50 -45.79
C SER A 48 8.68 16.35 -44.52
N ILE A 49 8.34 17.06 -43.44
CA ILE A 49 9.13 17.10 -42.19
C ILE A 49 8.44 16.42 -41.00
N GLY A 50 7.15 16.05 -41.10
CA GLY A 50 6.39 15.51 -39.98
C GLY A 50 6.82 14.10 -39.56
N TRP A 51 6.49 13.68 -38.34
CA TRP A 51 6.89 12.37 -37.80
C TRP A 51 6.36 11.20 -38.64
N LEU A 52 5.19 11.35 -39.26
CA LEU A 52 4.58 10.31 -40.11
C LEU A 52 5.36 10.12 -41.43
N HIS A 53 5.96 11.20 -41.95
CA HIS A 53 6.83 11.15 -43.12
C HIS A 53 8.15 10.45 -42.78
N ALA A 54 8.78 10.84 -41.67
CA ALA A 54 10.00 10.20 -41.16
C ALA A 54 9.79 8.69 -40.95
N LEU A 55 8.67 8.29 -40.32
CA LEU A 55 8.31 6.87 -40.15
C LEU A 55 8.21 6.12 -41.49
N GLY A 56 7.64 6.76 -42.52
CA GLY A 56 7.53 6.16 -43.85
C GLY A 56 8.90 5.94 -44.50
N VAL A 57 9.84 6.86 -44.30
CA VAL A 57 11.22 6.73 -44.77
C VAL A 57 11.93 5.60 -44.02
N ASP A 58 11.85 5.58 -42.69
CA ASP A 58 12.53 4.59 -41.85
C ASP A 58 12.06 3.15 -42.13
N LEU A 59 10.76 2.97 -42.42
CA LEU A 59 10.18 1.67 -42.76
C LEU A 59 10.34 1.30 -44.25
N GLY A 60 10.96 2.15 -45.07
CA GLY A 60 11.08 1.95 -46.52
C GLY A 60 9.72 1.96 -47.25
N LYS A 61 8.70 2.56 -46.65
CA LYS A 61 7.33 2.68 -47.17
C LYS A 61 6.93 4.17 -47.23
N PRO A 62 7.58 4.98 -48.08
CA PRO A 62 7.24 6.39 -48.21
C PRO A 62 5.81 6.57 -48.73
N HIS A 63 5.16 7.64 -48.28
CA HIS A 63 3.83 7.97 -48.75
C HIS A 63 3.90 8.57 -50.16
N ASN A 64 3.10 8.05 -51.08
CA ASN A 64 2.99 8.52 -52.46
C ASN A 64 1.53 8.90 -52.75
N SER A 65 1.27 10.19 -52.93
CA SER A 65 -0.07 10.74 -53.17
C SER A 65 -0.78 10.15 -54.40
N SER A 66 -0.02 9.61 -55.36
CA SER A 66 -0.55 9.01 -56.58
C SER A 66 -1.11 7.58 -56.40
N ILE A 67 -0.78 6.90 -55.29
CA ILE A 67 -1.18 5.51 -55.03
C ILE A 67 -2.04 5.45 -53.78
N ARG A 68 -3.33 5.09 -53.92
CA ARG A 68 -4.22 4.83 -52.77
C ARG A 68 -3.67 3.66 -51.95
N GLY A 69 -3.44 3.90 -50.66
CA GLY A 69 -2.88 2.90 -49.75
C GLY A 69 -1.35 2.91 -49.65
N SER A 70 -0.67 3.89 -50.25
CA SER A 70 0.76 4.08 -50.05
C SER A 70 1.09 4.56 -48.64
N GLY A 71 2.25 4.16 -48.13
CA GLY A 71 2.73 4.49 -46.79
C GLY A 71 2.70 3.32 -45.80
N PRO A 72 3.08 3.57 -44.54
CA PRO A 72 3.07 2.55 -43.49
C PRO A 72 1.66 2.05 -43.17
N SER A 73 1.54 0.82 -42.65
CA SER A 73 0.23 0.24 -42.33
C SER A 73 -0.41 0.95 -41.12
N ILE A 74 -1.74 0.83 -40.96
CA ILE A 74 -2.44 1.40 -39.78
C ILE A 74 -1.87 0.84 -38.48
N LYS A 75 -1.49 -0.44 -38.47
CA LYS A 75 -0.84 -1.09 -37.33
C LYS A 75 0.50 -0.43 -37.01
N ASP A 76 1.35 -0.21 -38.02
CA ASP A 76 2.65 0.44 -37.83
C ASP A 76 2.47 1.85 -37.27
N LYS A 77 1.56 2.63 -37.86
CA LYS A 77 1.25 4.01 -37.40
C LYS A 77 0.77 4.04 -35.95
N TYR A 78 -0.15 3.15 -35.57
CA TYR A 78 -0.70 3.09 -34.21
C TYR A 78 0.34 2.63 -33.19
N VAL A 79 1.09 1.56 -33.49
CA VAL A 79 2.12 1.04 -32.58
C VAL A 79 3.22 2.07 -32.37
N THR A 80 3.67 2.76 -33.43
CA THR A 80 4.66 3.82 -33.32
C THR A 80 4.14 5.03 -32.54
N ALA A 81 2.88 5.44 -32.74
CA ALA A 81 2.27 6.53 -31.97
C ALA A 81 2.14 6.18 -30.47
N LEU A 82 1.75 4.94 -30.17
CA LEU A 82 1.67 4.44 -28.81
C LEU A 82 3.07 4.34 -28.19
N TYR A 83 4.07 3.88 -28.94
CA TYR A 83 5.46 3.85 -28.50
C TYR A 83 6.02 5.25 -28.17
N PHE A 84 5.77 6.25 -29.02
CA PHE A 84 6.17 7.64 -28.78
C PHE A 84 5.54 8.20 -27.50
N THR A 85 4.24 7.99 -27.32
CA THR A 85 3.53 8.51 -26.16
C THR A 85 3.93 7.80 -24.87
N PHE A 86 4.10 6.48 -24.88
CA PHE A 86 4.62 5.75 -23.70
C PHE A 86 6.05 6.17 -23.37
N SER A 87 6.95 6.30 -24.35
CA SER A 87 8.34 6.73 -24.10
C SER A 87 8.42 8.16 -23.60
N SER A 88 7.53 9.05 -24.04
CA SER A 88 7.42 10.43 -23.54
C SER A 88 6.82 10.49 -22.12
N LEU A 89 5.73 9.75 -21.87
CA LEU A 89 5.05 9.70 -20.56
C LEU A 89 5.92 9.05 -19.47
N THR A 90 6.74 8.07 -19.84
CA THR A 90 7.68 7.40 -18.92
C THR A 90 9.03 8.11 -18.80
N SER A 91 9.20 9.28 -19.45
CA SER A 91 10.45 10.07 -19.48
C SER A 91 11.68 9.35 -20.06
N VAL A 92 11.48 8.25 -20.81
CA VAL A 92 12.59 7.50 -21.44
C VAL A 92 13.10 8.21 -22.68
N GLY A 93 12.20 8.67 -23.55
CA GLY A 93 12.54 9.55 -24.68
C GLY A 93 13.63 9.02 -25.63
N PHE A 94 13.46 7.80 -26.16
CA PHE A 94 14.46 7.14 -27.02
C PHE A 94 14.88 7.92 -28.30
N GLY A 95 14.08 8.88 -28.76
CA GLY A 95 14.44 9.83 -29.84
C GLY A 95 14.29 9.33 -31.28
N ASN A 96 14.05 8.02 -31.46
CA ASN A 96 13.73 7.36 -32.74
C ASN A 96 12.37 7.79 -33.34
N VAL A 97 11.45 8.32 -32.53
CA VAL A 97 10.30 9.10 -33.00
C VAL A 97 10.34 10.42 -32.27
N SER A 98 10.44 11.52 -33.01
CA SER A 98 10.61 12.85 -32.43
C SER A 98 9.72 13.90 -33.10
N PRO A 99 9.30 14.93 -32.35
CA PRO A 99 8.52 16.04 -32.89
C PRO A 99 9.42 16.98 -33.71
N ASN A 100 9.13 17.11 -35.00
CA ASN A 100 9.86 17.95 -35.93
C ASN A 100 9.14 19.29 -36.16
N THR A 101 7.80 19.27 -36.25
CA THR A 101 6.99 20.48 -36.48
C THR A 101 6.69 21.24 -35.19
N ASN A 102 6.33 22.52 -35.29
CA ASN A 102 5.95 23.32 -34.12
C ASN A 102 4.71 22.75 -33.40
N SER A 103 3.72 22.24 -34.15
CA SER A 103 2.52 21.59 -33.60
C SER A 103 2.88 20.34 -32.81
N GLU A 104 3.76 19.50 -33.37
CA GLU A 104 4.27 18.29 -32.73
C GLU A 104 5.07 18.62 -31.46
N LYS A 105 5.90 19.67 -31.49
CA LYS A 105 6.70 20.11 -30.33
C LYS A 105 5.83 20.64 -29.20
N ILE A 106 4.83 21.46 -29.49
CA ILE A 106 3.87 21.96 -28.48
C ILE A 106 3.13 20.79 -27.84
N PHE A 107 2.66 19.84 -28.64
CA PHE A 107 2.02 18.63 -28.12
C PHE A 107 2.97 17.81 -27.24
N SER A 108 4.22 17.62 -27.66
CA SER A 108 5.23 16.89 -26.88
C SER A 108 5.50 17.56 -25.53
N ILE A 109 5.58 18.90 -25.46
CA ILE A 109 5.70 19.66 -24.21
C ILE A 109 4.50 19.37 -23.29
N CYS A 110 3.27 19.41 -23.82
CA CYS A 110 2.08 19.09 -23.04
C CYS A 110 2.09 17.64 -22.52
N VAL A 111 2.48 16.67 -23.36
CA VAL A 111 2.59 15.26 -22.97
C VAL A 111 3.65 15.06 -21.89
N MET A 112 4.81 15.73 -21.99
CA MET A 112 5.86 15.65 -20.98
C MET A 112 5.39 16.20 -19.63
N LEU A 113 4.67 17.33 -19.61
CA LEU A 113 4.09 17.89 -18.37
C LEU A 113 3.08 16.93 -17.74
N ILE A 114 2.12 16.41 -18.53
CA ILE A 114 1.13 15.43 -18.05
C ILE A 114 1.82 14.15 -17.56
N GLY A 115 2.80 13.66 -18.32
CA GLY A 115 3.60 12.48 -17.99
C GLY A 115 4.32 12.62 -16.66
N SER A 116 4.97 13.75 -16.43
CA SER A 116 5.69 14.00 -15.17
C SER A 116 4.76 13.93 -13.94
N LEU A 117 3.57 14.53 -14.02
CA LEU A 117 2.58 14.50 -12.94
C LEU A 117 2.01 13.09 -12.71
N MET A 118 1.70 12.38 -13.79
CA MET A 118 1.19 11.01 -13.71
C MET A 118 2.24 10.05 -13.14
N TYR A 119 3.49 10.16 -13.61
CA TYR A 119 4.61 9.35 -13.15
C TYR A 119 4.86 9.57 -11.66
N ALA A 120 4.91 10.83 -11.20
CA ALA A 120 5.04 11.16 -9.78
C ALA A 120 3.90 10.58 -8.94
N SER A 121 2.65 10.65 -9.42
CA SER A 121 1.49 10.10 -8.72
C SER A 121 1.55 8.57 -8.61
N ILE A 122 1.89 7.88 -9.70
CA ILE A 122 2.03 6.41 -9.71
C ILE A 122 3.09 5.95 -8.72
N PHE A 123 4.30 6.51 -8.81
CA PHE A 123 5.40 6.13 -7.92
C PHE A 123 5.13 6.51 -6.46
N GLY A 124 4.48 7.65 -6.22
CA GLY A 124 4.03 8.03 -4.88
C GLY A 124 3.06 7.01 -4.28
N ASN A 125 2.07 6.56 -5.05
CA ASN A 125 1.12 5.54 -4.60
C ASN A 125 1.79 4.18 -4.39
N VAL A 126 2.69 3.75 -5.29
CA VAL A 126 3.48 2.52 -5.11
C VAL A 126 4.29 2.58 -3.80
N SER A 127 4.98 3.69 -3.56
CA SER A 127 5.76 3.89 -2.34
C SER A 127 4.89 3.83 -1.08
N ALA A 128 3.73 4.51 -1.08
CA ALA A 128 2.78 4.48 0.02
C ALA A 128 2.22 3.07 0.29
N ILE A 129 1.93 2.29 -0.76
CA ILE A 129 1.46 0.91 -0.64
C ILE A 129 2.56 0.02 -0.03
N ILE A 130 3.80 0.17 -0.49
CA ILE A 130 4.95 -0.57 0.05
C ILE A 130 5.13 -0.23 1.54
N GLN A 131 5.11 1.05 1.90
CA GLN A 131 5.20 1.48 3.29
C GLN A 131 4.06 0.92 4.14
N ARG A 132 2.82 0.90 3.63
CA ARG A 132 1.67 0.31 4.33
C ARG A 132 1.81 -1.20 4.49
N LEU A 133 2.29 -1.92 3.47
CA LEU A 133 2.52 -3.37 3.52
C LEU A 133 3.57 -3.73 4.58
N TYR A 134 4.67 -2.99 4.62
CA TYR A 134 5.74 -3.21 5.58
C TYR A 134 5.52 -2.51 6.93
N SER A 135 4.40 -1.82 7.13
CA SER A 135 4.15 -1.04 8.36
C SER A 135 4.19 -1.89 9.63
N GLY A 136 3.65 -3.12 9.60
CA GLY A 136 3.68 -4.05 10.74
C GLY A 136 5.10 -4.47 11.11
N THR A 137 5.90 -4.88 10.12
CA THR A 137 7.30 -5.28 10.29
C THR A 137 8.18 -4.10 10.71
N ALA A 138 7.97 -2.92 10.10
CA ALA A 138 8.67 -1.69 10.46
C ALA A 138 8.40 -1.30 11.91
N ARG A 139 7.14 -1.42 12.37
CA ARG A 139 6.76 -1.17 13.75
C ARG A 139 7.43 -2.15 14.72
N TYR A 140 7.44 -3.44 14.39
CA TYR A 140 8.16 -4.46 15.17
C TYR A 140 9.63 -4.10 15.35
N HIS A 141 10.34 -3.83 14.25
CA HIS A 141 11.75 -3.47 14.31
C HIS A 141 12.00 -2.19 15.09
N THR A 142 11.17 -1.16 14.90
CA THR A 142 11.28 0.10 15.64
C THR A 142 11.14 -0.12 17.15
N GLN A 143 10.17 -0.92 17.59
CA GLN A 143 9.99 -1.21 19.02
C GLN A 143 11.09 -2.11 19.58
N MET A 144 11.53 -3.13 18.83
CA MET A 144 12.67 -3.97 19.22
C MET A 144 13.97 -3.16 19.35
N LEU A 145 14.19 -2.18 18.47
CA LEU A 145 15.33 -1.26 18.58
C LEU A 145 15.30 -0.47 19.88
N ARG A 146 14.13 0.04 20.30
CA ARG A 146 13.98 0.72 21.60
C ARG A 146 14.31 -0.19 22.78
N VAL A 147 13.87 -1.46 22.74
CA VAL A 147 14.23 -2.45 23.77
C VAL A 147 15.74 -2.68 23.81
N ARG A 148 16.39 -2.82 22.65
CA ARG A 148 17.84 -3.00 22.55
C ARG A 148 18.63 -1.77 23.01
N GLU A 149 18.15 -0.57 22.70
CA GLU A 149 18.73 0.68 23.18
C GLU A 149 18.62 0.79 24.71
N PHE A 150 17.46 0.44 25.28
CA PHE A 150 17.27 0.37 26.73
C PHE A 150 18.24 -0.59 27.41
N ILE A 151 18.39 -1.81 26.85
CA ILE A 151 19.34 -2.83 27.32
C ILE A 151 20.77 -2.31 27.28
N ARG A 152 21.17 -1.63 26.20
CA ARG A 152 22.50 -1.06 26.03
C ARG A 152 22.76 0.11 26.97
N PHE A 153 21.77 0.99 27.16
CA PHE A 153 21.88 2.16 28.03
C PHE A 153 22.10 1.76 29.48
N HIS A 154 21.34 0.78 29.96
CA HIS A 154 21.44 0.28 31.34
C HIS A 154 22.48 -0.83 31.55
N GLN A 155 23.24 -1.21 30.51
CA GLN A 155 24.26 -2.27 30.57
C GLN A 155 23.70 -3.58 31.16
N ILE A 156 22.50 -3.99 30.70
CA ILE A 156 21.81 -5.17 31.23
C ILE A 156 22.61 -6.44 30.90
N PRO A 157 22.85 -7.33 31.88
CA PRO A 157 23.62 -8.56 31.67
C PRO A 157 22.93 -9.52 30.69
N ASN A 158 23.72 -10.28 29.94
CA ASN A 158 23.28 -11.22 28.90
C ASN A 158 22.09 -12.12 29.27
N PRO A 159 22.03 -12.77 30.46
CA PRO A 159 20.87 -13.61 30.81
C PRO A 159 19.55 -12.84 30.87
N LEU A 160 19.55 -11.63 31.45
CA LEU A 160 18.35 -10.80 31.52
C LEU A 160 18.00 -10.18 30.16
N ARG A 161 19.03 -9.81 29.38
CA ARG A 161 18.87 -9.33 28.01
C ARG A 161 18.15 -10.37 27.14
N GLN A 162 18.58 -11.63 27.18
CA GLN A 162 17.96 -12.69 26.38
C GLN A 162 16.48 -12.87 26.75
N ARG A 163 16.18 -12.92 28.05
CA ARG A 163 14.80 -13.00 28.54
C ARG A 163 13.93 -11.83 28.09
N LEU A 164 14.46 -10.60 28.07
CA LEU A 164 13.75 -9.42 27.58
C LEU A 164 13.47 -9.49 26.07
N GLU A 165 14.47 -9.87 25.26
CA GLU A 165 14.31 -9.99 23.80
C GLU A 165 13.31 -11.11 23.43
N GLU A 166 13.40 -12.27 24.09
CA GLU A 166 12.49 -13.41 23.88
C GLU A 166 11.06 -13.09 24.33
N TYR A 167 10.88 -12.47 25.50
CA TYR A 167 9.57 -12.03 25.96
C TYR A 167 8.92 -11.06 24.97
N PHE A 168 9.68 -10.07 24.49
CA PHE A 168 9.17 -9.10 23.52
C PHE A 168 8.76 -9.77 22.20
N GLN A 169 9.58 -10.68 21.67
CA GLN A 169 9.27 -11.44 20.45
C GLN A 169 7.97 -12.23 20.61
N HIS A 170 7.85 -12.96 21.72
CA HIS A 170 6.68 -13.77 22.02
C HIS A 170 5.41 -12.91 22.21
N ALA A 171 5.52 -11.83 22.98
CA ALA A 171 4.41 -10.90 23.19
C ALA A 171 3.96 -10.27 21.87
N TRP A 172 4.90 -9.92 20.98
CA TRP A 172 4.60 -9.38 19.67
C TRP A 172 3.92 -10.40 18.75
N SER A 173 4.42 -11.63 18.68
CA SER A 173 3.81 -12.67 17.84
C SER A 173 2.39 -13.02 18.28
N TYR A 174 2.10 -12.92 19.58
CA TYR A 174 0.77 -13.19 20.12
C TYR A 174 -0.20 -12.02 19.88
N THR A 175 0.24 -10.79 20.12
CA THR A 175 -0.63 -9.60 20.05
C THR A 175 -0.63 -8.92 18.68
N ASN A 176 0.25 -9.32 17.76
CA ASN A 176 0.60 -8.57 16.54
C ASN A 176 0.98 -7.10 16.82
N GLY A 177 1.50 -6.82 18.01
CA GLY A 177 1.81 -5.47 18.47
C GLY A 177 0.59 -4.61 18.76
N ILE A 178 -0.61 -5.17 18.90
CA ILE A 178 -1.83 -4.41 19.21
C ILE A 178 -1.89 -4.13 20.71
N ASP A 179 -2.00 -2.86 21.08
CA ASP A 179 -2.28 -2.47 22.47
C ASP A 179 -3.79 -2.58 22.72
N MET A 180 -4.18 -3.68 23.36
CA MET A 180 -5.57 -3.99 23.68
C MET A 180 -6.23 -2.89 24.51
N ASN A 181 -5.49 -2.23 25.42
CA ASN A 181 -6.04 -1.16 26.25
C ASN A 181 -6.34 0.09 25.42
N ALA A 182 -5.45 0.42 24.46
CA ALA A 182 -5.68 1.54 23.55
C ALA A 182 -6.90 1.29 22.65
N VAL A 183 -7.09 0.05 22.18
CA VAL A 183 -8.27 -0.33 21.38
C VAL A 183 -9.55 -0.21 22.21
N LEU A 184 -9.57 -0.74 23.44
CA LEU A 184 -10.75 -0.70 24.31
C LEU A 184 -11.18 0.74 24.62
N LYS A 185 -10.23 1.66 24.83
CA LYS A 185 -10.53 3.10 25.07
C LYS A 185 -11.27 3.79 23.92
N GLY A 186 -11.24 3.23 22.70
CA GLY A 186 -11.98 3.76 21.55
C GLY A 186 -13.49 3.49 21.60
N PHE A 187 -13.95 2.62 22.50
CA PHE A 187 -15.35 2.22 22.63
C PHE A 187 -16.00 2.80 23.91
N PRO A 188 -17.33 2.99 23.94
CA PRO A 188 -18.06 3.33 25.16
C PRO A 188 -17.99 2.20 26.20
N GLU A 189 -18.11 2.53 27.48
CA GLU A 189 -17.94 1.59 28.60
C GLU A 189 -18.82 0.33 28.50
N CYS A 190 -20.06 0.46 27.99
CA CYS A 190 -20.95 -0.68 27.78
C CYS A 190 -20.36 -1.70 26.80
N LEU A 191 -19.77 -1.24 25.70
CA LEU A 191 -19.13 -2.10 24.71
C LEU A 191 -17.81 -2.67 25.22
N GLN A 192 -17.03 -1.89 25.98
CA GLN A 192 -15.83 -2.39 26.64
C GLN A 192 -16.16 -3.56 27.57
N ALA A 193 -17.22 -3.44 28.38
CA ALA A 193 -17.65 -4.50 29.29
C ALA A 193 -18.06 -5.78 28.54
N ASP A 194 -18.77 -5.66 27.42
CA ASP A 194 -19.17 -6.81 26.62
C ASP A 194 -17.96 -7.47 25.91
N ILE A 195 -16.98 -6.69 25.42
CA ILE A 195 -15.73 -7.21 24.86
C ILE A 195 -14.93 -7.96 25.94
N CYS A 196 -14.72 -7.34 27.11
CA CYS A 196 -14.00 -7.95 28.22
C CYS A 196 -14.69 -9.22 28.73
N LEU A 197 -16.02 -9.25 28.75
CA LEU A 197 -16.80 -10.45 29.11
C LEU A 197 -16.55 -11.58 28.11
N HIS A 198 -16.47 -11.26 26.81
CA HIS A 198 -16.17 -12.22 25.76
C HIS A 198 -14.74 -12.76 25.85
N LEU A 199 -13.75 -11.89 26.07
CA LEU A 199 -12.35 -12.27 26.20
C LEU A 199 -12.13 -13.22 27.39
N ASN A 200 -12.82 -12.99 28.50
CA ASN A 200 -12.69 -13.78 29.73
C ASN A 200 -13.75 -14.90 29.85
N ARG A 201 -14.50 -15.20 28.79
CA ARG A 201 -15.66 -16.11 28.87
C ARG A 201 -15.31 -17.53 29.34
N THR A 202 -14.15 -18.04 28.94
CA THR A 202 -13.70 -19.40 29.27
C THR A 202 -13.51 -19.54 30.77
N LEU A 203 -12.84 -18.57 31.39
CA LEU A 203 -12.63 -18.49 32.83
C LEU A 203 -13.94 -18.29 33.59
N LEU A 204 -14.77 -17.33 33.15
CA LEU A 204 -16.02 -16.97 33.84
C LEU A 204 -17.08 -18.08 33.77
N GLN A 205 -17.09 -18.91 32.71
CA GLN A 205 -18.04 -20.01 32.56
C GLN A 205 -17.57 -21.31 33.23
N ASN A 206 -16.27 -21.62 33.17
CA ASN A 206 -15.74 -22.90 33.64
C ASN A 206 -15.42 -22.90 35.14
N CYS A 207 -15.07 -21.75 35.71
CA CYS A 207 -14.70 -21.68 37.12
C CYS A 207 -15.93 -21.69 38.03
N LYS A 208 -15.95 -22.61 39.01
CA LYS A 208 -17.04 -22.74 39.99
C LYS A 208 -17.26 -21.46 40.81
N ALA A 209 -16.22 -20.64 41.00
CA ALA A 209 -16.28 -19.41 41.79
C ALA A 209 -17.23 -18.36 41.21
N PHE A 210 -17.48 -18.37 39.90
CA PHE A 210 -18.35 -17.39 39.24
C PHE A 210 -19.77 -17.93 38.95
N LYS A 211 -20.04 -19.20 39.26
CA LYS A 211 -21.37 -19.81 39.07
C LYS A 211 -22.39 -19.10 39.97
N GLY A 212 -23.52 -18.70 39.38
CA GLY A 212 -24.59 -17.97 40.08
C GLY A 212 -24.41 -16.45 40.16
N SER A 213 -23.31 -15.90 39.62
CA SER A 213 -23.11 -14.45 39.55
C SER A 213 -24.06 -13.76 38.56
N SER A 214 -24.53 -12.57 38.90
CA SER A 214 -25.37 -11.77 38.00
C SER A 214 -24.56 -11.28 36.77
N LYS A 215 -25.25 -11.03 35.65
CA LYS A 215 -24.60 -10.49 34.43
C LYS A 215 -23.90 -9.16 34.68
N GLY A 216 -24.44 -8.31 35.57
CA GLY A 216 -23.81 -7.05 35.96
C GLY A 216 -22.51 -7.24 36.72
N CYS A 217 -22.48 -8.20 37.66
CA CYS A 217 -21.27 -8.56 38.41
C CYS A 217 -20.18 -9.09 37.46
N LEU A 218 -20.53 -10.02 36.56
CA LEU A 218 -19.59 -10.57 35.58
C LEU A 218 -18.99 -9.51 34.67
N ARG A 219 -19.78 -8.52 34.22
CA ARG A 219 -19.29 -7.37 33.44
C ARG A 219 -18.32 -6.50 34.24
N ALA A 220 -18.66 -6.18 35.48
CA ALA A 220 -17.80 -5.38 36.35
C ALA A 220 -16.47 -6.09 36.64
N LEU A 221 -16.50 -7.40 36.88
CA LEU A 221 -15.29 -8.22 37.07
C LEU A 221 -14.48 -8.33 35.79
N ALA A 222 -15.12 -8.59 34.65
CA ALA A 222 -14.47 -8.70 33.35
C ALA A 222 -13.64 -7.45 32.99
N MET A 223 -14.15 -6.26 33.33
CA MET A 223 -13.45 -4.99 33.12
C MET A 223 -12.19 -4.81 33.99
N LYS A 224 -12.06 -5.58 35.08
CA LYS A 224 -10.90 -5.54 35.99
C LYS A 224 -9.90 -6.66 35.73
N PHE A 225 -10.31 -7.73 35.03
CA PHE A 225 -9.41 -8.80 34.64
C PHE A 225 -8.32 -8.30 33.70
N LYS A 226 -7.10 -8.80 33.90
CA LYS A 226 -5.97 -8.60 33.00
C LYS A 226 -5.48 -9.96 32.53
N THR A 227 -5.34 -10.11 31.22
CA THR A 227 -4.76 -11.31 30.64
C THR A 227 -3.25 -11.13 30.53
N THR A 228 -2.49 -12.02 31.15
CA THR A 228 -1.03 -12.04 31.09
C THR A 228 -0.56 -13.38 30.55
N HIS A 229 0.25 -13.36 29.51
CA HIS A 229 0.87 -14.56 28.96
C HIS A 229 2.27 -14.73 29.52
N ALA A 230 2.58 -15.91 30.04
CA ALA A 230 3.87 -16.24 30.62
C ALA A 230 4.55 -17.33 29.76
N PRO A 231 5.71 -17.06 29.15
CA PRO A 231 6.46 -18.09 28.43
C PRO A 231 7.08 -19.13 29.38
N PRO A 232 7.51 -20.30 28.88
CA PRO A 232 8.19 -21.31 29.70
C PRO A 232 9.42 -20.74 30.41
N GLY A 233 9.56 -21.02 31.71
CA GLY A 233 10.67 -20.55 32.53
C GLY A 233 10.48 -19.15 33.14
N ASP A 234 9.39 -18.46 32.84
CA ASP A 234 9.08 -17.15 33.41
C ASP A 234 8.50 -17.31 34.83
N THR A 235 9.15 -16.68 35.82
CA THR A 235 8.68 -16.72 37.22
C THR A 235 7.64 -15.62 37.46
N LEU A 236 6.41 -16.00 37.83
CA LEU A 236 5.30 -15.06 38.08
C LEU A 236 5.31 -14.44 39.47
N VAL A 237 5.74 -15.20 40.48
CA VAL A 237 5.75 -14.79 41.89
C VAL A 237 7.03 -15.34 42.52
N HIS A 238 7.75 -14.51 43.26
CA HIS A 238 8.92 -14.93 44.02
C HIS A 238 8.57 -15.20 45.49
N ALA A 239 9.37 -16.05 46.15
CA ALA A 239 9.23 -16.30 47.57
C ALA A 239 9.53 -15.01 48.35
N GLY A 240 8.59 -14.57 49.19
CA GLY A 240 8.68 -13.33 49.96
C GLY A 240 7.95 -12.14 49.32
N ASP A 241 7.40 -12.29 48.11
CA ASP A 241 6.59 -11.24 47.49
C ASP A 241 5.22 -11.10 48.18
N VAL A 242 4.74 -9.86 48.28
CA VAL A 242 3.36 -9.58 48.72
C VAL A 242 2.40 -9.93 47.58
N LEU A 243 1.45 -10.83 47.86
CA LEU A 243 0.42 -11.22 46.90
C LEU A 243 -0.59 -10.07 46.69
N THR A 244 -0.42 -9.34 45.59
CA THR A 244 -1.29 -8.22 45.19
C THR A 244 -2.37 -8.64 44.18
N ALA A 245 -2.26 -9.83 43.61
CA ALA A 245 -3.15 -10.33 42.57
C ALA A 245 -3.52 -11.80 42.82
N LEU A 246 -4.73 -12.16 42.39
CA LEU A 246 -5.19 -13.53 42.33
C LEU A 246 -5.19 -13.99 40.87
N TYR A 247 -4.51 -15.10 40.61
CA TYR A 247 -4.32 -15.63 39.27
C TYR A 247 -5.29 -16.77 38.98
N PHE A 248 -5.79 -16.81 37.75
CA PHE A 248 -6.57 -17.91 37.22
C PHE A 248 -5.86 -18.44 35.97
N ILE A 249 -5.75 -19.76 35.88
CA ILE A 249 -5.07 -20.43 34.76
C ILE A 249 -6.16 -21.01 33.85
N SER A 250 -6.03 -20.79 32.55
CA SER A 250 -6.95 -21.26 31.51
C SER A 250 -6.22 -21.73 30.27
#